data_AF-A0A524DVG0-F1
#
_entry.id   AF-A0A524DVG0-F1
#
_cell.length_a   1.000
_cell.length_b   1.000
_cell.length_c   1.000
_cell.angle_alpha   90.00
_cell.angle_beta   90.00
_cell.angle_gamma   90.00
#
_symmetry.space_group_name_H-M   'P 1'
#
loop_
_entity.id
_entity.type
_entity.pdbx_description
1 polymer ?
#
loop_
_entity_poly.entity_id
_entity_poly.type
_entity_poly.pdbx_seq_one_letter_code
_entity_poly.pdbx_strand_id
1 'polypeptide(L)'
;MSPDVRIKSPNLDDIFEKWKQSAVRKDKKKMEKQFGTKGAVFTLDAISAAEHVVPPALKGAAIYFSIKKSVAPVKYKEQELLMAPRVSRETFYSFKKGDIIKDNWKGAEVVPMFDTITPVPCKTCGGKGYIEDKCRSCKGSGKVEDTVIVLEGEEQDKQKNSFSYPCAECYGTGKVSNPCKECGGHKNLYKYDVLPVPFKTVVTGVPVLHSSLQTKYENEMGKDLQELIEKVEGIKFNNFDELEDKAEGSLGYWDKNVKKTINSAGKDHKDYEKDKDTQIASQIYLFPMIQLNCKTKKGKKFEIFSIGSETNFMIYSNF
;
A
#
# COMPACT_ATOMS: atom_id res chain seq x y z
N MET A 1 23.53 25.79 30.72
CA MET A 1 24.55 25.70 29.65
C MET A 1 24.62 24.26 29.23
N SER A 2 23.89 23.87 28.18
CA SER A 2 24.00 22.53 27.61
C SER A 2 25.29 22.49 26.79
N PRO A 3 26.11 21.42 26.89
CA PRO A 3 27.38 21.35 26.19
C PRO A 3 27.16 21.52 24.68
N ASP A 4 28.01 22.33 24.04
CA ASP A 4 28.07 22.48 22.60
C ASP A 4 28.49 21.12 22.02
N VAL A 5 27.51 20.31 21.60
CA VAL A 5 27.76 18.97 21.06
C VAL A 5 28.33 19.14 19.67
N ARG A 6 29.66 19.10 19.56
CA ARG A 6 30.37 19.15 18.29
C ARG A 6 30.59 17.74 17.75
N ILE A 7 30.15 17.48 16.52
CA ILE A 7 30.42 16.22 15.83
C ILE A 7 31.64 16.42 14.91
N LYS A 8 32.62 15.53 15.02
CA LYS A 8 33.75 15.52 14.10
C LYS A 8 33.36 14.76 12.84
N SER A 9 33.56 15.37 11.68
CA SER A 9 33.40 14.69 10.40
C SER A 9 34.54 13.71 10.16
N PRO A 10 34.31 12.59 9.44
CA PRO A 10 35.35 11.63 9.12
C PRO A 10 36.43 12.22 8.23
N ASN A 11 37.67 11.74 8.42
CA ASN A 11 38.79 12.14 7.59
C ASN A 11 38.65 11.57 6.17
N LEU A 12 39.17 12.27 5.17
CA LEU A 12 39.11 11.90 3.76
C LEU A 12 39.78 10.54 3.50
N ASP A 13 40.89 10.27 4.19
CA ASP A 13 41.62 9.00 4.09
C ASP A 13 40.76 7.84 4.62
N ASP A 14 40.09 8.01 5.75
CA ASP A 14 39.22 6.98 6.35
C ASP A 14 38.02 6.68 5.47
N ILE A 15 37.40 7.73 4.89
CA ILE A 15 36.29 7.58 3.94
C ILE A 15 36.75 6.78 2.72
N PHE A 16 37.91 7.13 2.16
CA PHE A 16 38.44 6.47 0.98
C PHE A 16 38.85 5.02 1.27
N GLU A 17 39.48 4.76 2.41
CA GLU A 17 39.88 3.42 2.83
C GLU A 17 38.66 2.51 3.05
N LYS A 18 37.64 3.01 3.77
CA LYS A 18 36.37 2.28 3.96
C LYS A 18 35.70 1.99 2.62
N TRP A 19 35.71 2.95 1.70
CA TRP A 19 35.19 2.75 0.34
C TRP A 19 35.97 1.68 -0.42
N LYS A 20 37.29 1.73 -0.41
CA LYS A 20 38.17 0.77 -1.10
C LYS A 20 37.89 -0.66 -0.64
N GLN A 21 37.75 -0.86 0.68
CA GLN A 21 37.42 -2.16 1.27
C GLN A 21 36.01 -2.65 0.89
N SER A 22 35.04 -1.75 0.76
CA SER A 22 33.69 -2.08 0.30
C SER A 22 33.66 -2.40 -1.21
N ALA A 23 34.32 -1.58 -2.03
CA ALA A 23 34.34 -1.69 -3.47
C ALA A 23 35.03 -2.98 -3.96
N VAL A 24 36.14 -3.38 -3.35
CA VAL A 24 36.83 -4.63 -3.72
C VAL A 24 35.98 -5.87 -3.41
N ARG A 25 35.21 -5.86 -2.32
CA ARG A 25 34.31 -6.96 -1.96
C ARG A 25 33.15 -7.07 -2.95
N LYS A 26 32.67 -5.94 -3.47
CA LYS A 26 31.58 -5.90 -4.47
C LYS A 26 32.07 -6.28 -5.87
N ASP A 27 33.19 -5.72 -6.34
CA ASP A 27 33.69 -5.95 -7.70
C ASP A 27 35.21 -5.78 -7.82
N LYS A 28 35.95 -6.81 -7.36
CA LYS A 28 37.42 -6.87 -7.45
C LYS A 28 37.94 -6.71 -8.88
N LYS A 29 37.27 -7.30 -9.87
CA LYS A 29 37.71 -7.25 -11.28
C LYS A 29 37.66 -5.83 -11.83
N LYS A 30 36.62 -5.08 -11.51
CA LYS A 30 36.49 -3.67 -11.89
C LYS A 30 37.51 -2.80 -11.17
N MET A 31 37.77 -3.03 -9.88
CA MET A 31 38.83 -2.34 -9.14
C MET A 31 40.20 -2.56 -9.80
N GLU A 32 40.58 -3.80 -10.07
CA GLU A 32 41.83 -4.14 -10.76
C GLU A 32 41.88 -3.52 -12.16
N LYS A 33 40.78 -3.56 -12.92
CA LYS A 33 40.72 -2.93 -14.23
C LYS A 33 40.96 -1.42 -14.18
N GLN A 34 40.49 -0.71 -13.16
CA GLN A 34 40.55 0.76 -13.12
C GLN A 34 41.80 1.30 -12.40
N PHE A 35 42.32 0.57 -11.43
CA PHE A 35 43.44 1.00 -10.59
C PHE A 35 44.72 0.15 -10.76
N GLY A 36 44.63 -1.03 -11.38
CA GLY A 36 45.78 -1.91 -11.59
C GLY A 36 46.77 -1.35 -12.61
N THR A 37 48.05 -1.64 -12.37
CA THR A 37 49.16 -1.32 -13.28
C THR A 37 49.48 -2.53 -14.14
N LYS A 38 49.65 -2.34 -15.46
CA LYS A 38 49.95 -3.44 -16.38
C LYS A 38 51.27 -4.12 -15.96
N GLY A 39 51.21 -5.43 -15.71
CA GLY A 39 52.38 -6.24 -15.32
C GLY A 39 52.70 -6.26 -13.83
N ALA A 40 51.91 -5.60 -12.98
CA ALA A 40 52.05 -5.66 -11.52
C ALA A 40 50.89 -6.44 -10.88
N VAL A 41 51.15 -7.09 -9.74
CA VAL A 41 50.10 -7.74 -8.93
C VAL A 41 49.22 -6.65 -8.31
N PHE A 42 47.91 -6.77 -8.48
CA PHE A 42 46.95 -5.83 -7.92
C PHE A 42 46.88 -5.93 -6.39
N THR A 43 47.24 -4.85 -5.69
CA THR A 43 47.10 -4.70 -4.24
C THR A 43 46.33 -3.44 -3.90
N LEU A 44 45.57 -3.48 -2.79
CA LEU A 44 44.80 -2.31 -2.33
C LEU A 44 45.68 -1.25 -1.70
N ASP A 45 46.83 -1.63 -1.17
CA ASP A 45 47.79 -0.72 -0.53
C ASP A 45 48.42 0.25 -1.55
N ALA A 46 48.45 -0.15 -2.83
CA ALA A 46 48.90 0.70 -3.93
C ALA A 46 47.86 1.75 -4.39
N ILE A 47 46.71 1.83 -3.71
CA ILE A 47 45.63 2.80 -3.99
C ILE A 47 45.44 3.68 -2.76
N SER A 48 45.85 4.95 -2.88
CA SER A 48 45.75 5.95 -1.83
C SER A 48 44.78 7.08 -2.19
N ALA A 49 44.23 7.73 -1.16
CA ALA A 49 43.38 8.90 -1.35
C ALA A 49 44.18 10.07 -1.97
N ALA A 50 45.45 10.24 -1.58
CA ALA A 50 46.32 11.31 -2.08
C ALA A 50 46.49 11.29 -3.62
N GLU A 51 46.49 10.11 -4.24
CA GLU A 51 46.59 9.97 -5.70
C GLU A 51 45.24 10.11 -6.42
N HIS A 52 44.14 9.77 -5.74
CA HIS A 52 42.86 9.51 -6.40
C HIS A 52 41.72 10.43 -6.03
N VAL A 53 41.79 11.10 -4.88
CA VAL A 53 40.85 12.14 -4.48
C VAL A 53 41.29 13.45 -5.13
N VAL A 54 40.37 14.06 -5.88
CA VAL A 54 40.56 15.34 -6.55
C VAL A 54 40.02 16.44 -5.62
N PRO A 55 40.87 17.31 -5.07
CA PRO A 55 40.43 18.43 -4.25
C PRO A 55 39.61 19.45 -5.05
N PRO A 56 38.69 20.20 -4.41
CA PRO A 56 38.34 20.11 -3.00
C PRO A 56 37.34 18.97 -2.72
N ALA A 57 37.46 18.37 -1.54
CA ALA A 57 36.36 17.59 -0.96
C ALA A 57 35.26 18.55 -0.52
N LEU A 58 34.01 18.23 -0.85
CA LEU A 58 32.87 19.06 -0.48
C LEU A 58 32.34 18.60 0.88
N LYS A 59 32.16 19.56 1.79
CA LYS A 59 31.50 19.34 3.08
C LYS A 59 30.06 19.78 2.96
N GLY A 60 29.16 19.07 3.62
CA GLY A 60 27.75 19.35 3.62
C GLY A 60 27.07 18.72 4.83
N ALA A 61 25.76 18.80 4.91
CA ALA A 61 24.99 18.23 6.00
C ALA A 61 23.83 17.40 5.46
N ALA A 62 23.42 16.43 6.25
CA ALA A 62 22.21 15.67 6.01
C ALA A 62 21.31 15.76 7.24
N ILE A 63 20.03 16.03 7.00
CA ILE A 63 19.01 16.19 8.04
C ILE A 63 18.02 15.07 7.88
N TYR A 64 17.85 14.32 8.95
CA TYR A 64 17.00 13.15 8.96
C TYR A 64 15.96 13.24 10.06
N PHE A 65 14.73 12.88 9.73
CA PHE A 65 13.69 12.56 10.69
C PHE A 65 12.77 11.53 10.07
N SER A 66 12.00 10.83 10.90
CA SER A 66 11.04 9.82 10.44
C SER A 66 9.62 10.28 10.72
N ILE A 67 8.71 9.90 9.84
CA ILE A 67 7.28 10.16 10.02
C ILE A 67 6.50 8.84 10.04
N LYS A 68 5.38 8.85 10.75
CA LYS A 68 4.31 7.88 10.64
C LYS A 68 3.29 8.43 9.66
N LYS A 69 2.89 7.65 8.65
CA LYS A 69 1.87 8.06 7.67
C LYS A 69 0.69 7.10 7.73
N SER A 70 -0.52 7.60 7.98
CA SER A 70 -1.73 6.80 7.79
C SER A 70 -2.08 6.72 6.32
N VAL A 71 -2.02 5.52 5.74
CA VAL A 71 -2.41 5.26 4.35
C VAL A 71 -3.84 4.71 4.35
N ALA A 72 -4.65 5.20 3.41
CA ALA A 72 -5.99 4.66 3.16
C ALA A 72 -5.90 3.22 2.61
N PRO A 73 -6.88 2.35 2.90
CA PRO A 73 -6.83 0.96 2.48
C PRO A 73 -6.82 0.78 0.95
N VAL A 74 -6.23 -0.33 0.50
CA VAL A 74 -6.18 -0.78 -0.89
C VAL A 74 -7.60 -0.89 -1.44
N LYS A 75 -7.83 -0.42 -2.67
CA LYS A 75 -9.13 -0.51 -3.36
C LYS A 75 -9.44 -1.96 -3.76
N TYR A 76 -10.01 -2.74 -2.86
CA TYR A 76 -10.63 -4.03 -3.16
C TYR A 76 -12.15 -3.88 -3.17
N LYS A 77 -12.83 -4.47 -4.16
CA LYS A 77 -14.29 -4.46 -4.25
C LYS A 77 -14.77 -5.75 -4.88
N GLU A 78 -15.43 -6.58 -4.08
CA GLU A 78 -16.15 -7.78 -4.55
C GLU A 78 -17.65 -7.59 -4.34
N GLN A 79 -18.47 -8.23 -5.17
CA GLN A 79 -19.92 -8.13 -5.11
C GLN A 79 -20.53 -9.51 -4.95
N GLU A 80 -21.41 -9.65 -3.96
CA GLU A 80 -22.18 -10.87 -3.74
C GLU A 80 -23.66 -10.64 -4.01
N LEU A 81 -24.36 -11.71 -4.41
CA LEU A 81 -25.78 -11.71 -4.72
C LEU A 81 -26.46 -12.90 -4.03
N LEU A 82 -27.36 -12.62 -3.09
CA LEU A 82 -28.00 -13.64 -2.26
C LEU A 82 -29.53 -13.45 -2.16
N MET A 83 -30.23 -14.50 -1.71
CA MET A 83 -31.65 -14.42 -1.36
C MET A 83 -31.86 -13.80 0.03
N ALA A 84 -33.02 -13.19 0.27
CA ALA A 84 -33.35 -12.54 1.54
C ALA A 84 -33.07 -13.39 2.81
N PRO A 85 -33.45 -14.69 2.86
CA PRO A 85 -33.19 -15.51 4.06
C PRO A 85 -31.71 -15.82 4.30
N ARG A 86 -30.86 -15.70 3.26
CA ARG A 86 -29.41 -15.86 3.39
C ARG A 86 -28.77 -14.54 3.83
N VAL A 87 -29.22 -13.42 3.29
CA VAL A 87 -28.77 -12.09 3.72
C VAL A 87 -29.01 -11.87 5.21
N SER A 88 -30.16 -12.29 5.75
CA SER A 88 -30.44 -12.12 7.18
C SER A 88 -29.55 -12.97 8.11
N ARG A 89 -28.77 -13.92 7.57
CA ARG A 89 -27.82 -14.75 8.33
C ARG A 89 -26.39 -14.21 8.25
N GLU A 90 -26.13 -13.28 7.33
CA GLU A 90 -24.80 -12.70 7.12
C GLU A 90 -24.54 -11.57 8.11
N THR A 91 -23.30 -11.42 8.57
CA THR A 91 -22.92 -10.33 9.48
C THR A 91 -22.39 -9.15 8.67
N PHE A 92 -23.15 -8.05 8.68
CA PHE A 92 -22.78 -6.82 7.98
C PHE A 92 -22.17 -5.78 8.89
N TYR A 93 -21.32 -4.94 8.30
CA TYR A 93 -20.63 -3.86 8.99
C TYR A 93 -21.02 -2.49 8.41
N SER A 94 -21.04 -1.46 9.24
CA SER A 94 -21.27 -0.07 8.84
C SER A 94 -20.28 0.83 9.57
N PHE A 95 -19.53 1.62 8.80
CA PHE A 95 -18.43 2.46 9.30
C PHE A 95 -18.78 3.95 9.21
N LYS A 96 -20.03 4.31 9.49
CA LYS A 96 -20.56 5.68 9.33
C LYS A 96 -19.86 6.74 10.19
N LYS A 97 -19.18 6.35 11.28
CA LYS A 97 -18.46 7.27 12.17
C LYS A 97 -17.26 6.58 12.82
N GLY A 98 -16.08 7.15 12.63
CA GLY A 98 -14.86 6.79 13.37
C GLY A 98 -13.84 6.03 12.55
N ASP A 99 -12.58 6.38 12.79
CA ASP A 99 -11.44 5.64 12.25
C ASP A 99 -11.30 4.30 12.96
N ILE A 100 -11.06 3.23 12.20
CA ILE A 100 -10.82 1.90 12.79
C ILE A 100 -9.32 1.73 13.03
N ILE A 101 -8.96 1.58 14.30
CA ILE A 101 -7.61 1.22 14.73
C ILE A 101 -7.43 -0.27 14.47
N LYS A 102 -6.49 -0.62 13.58
CA LYS A 102 -6.24 -2.01 13.16
C LYS A 102 -5.96 -2.94 14.34
N ASP A 103 -5.19 -2.48 15.33
CA ASP A 103 -4.80 -3.29 16.49
C ASP A 103 -5.98 -3.72 17.38
N ASN A 104 -7.08 -2.97 17.34
CA ASN A 104 -8.29 -3.29 18.11
C ASN A 104 -9.31 -4.12 17.30
N TRP A 105 -9.07 -4.33 16.01
CA TRP A 105 -9.97 -5.04 15.12
C TRP A 105 -9.74 -6.55 15.16
N LYS A 106 -10.79 -7.31 15.45
CA LYS A 106 -10.75 -8.78 15.55
C LYS A 106 -11.38 -9.51 14.36
N GLY A 107 -11.95 -8.77 13.40
CA GLY A 107 -12.62 -9.33 12.24
C GLY A 107 -11.68 -9.54 11.05
N ALA A 108 -12.24 -9.98 9.93
CA ALA A 108 -11.51 -10.01 8.66
C ALA A 108 -11.18 -8.58 8.16
N GLU A 109 -10.12 -8.44 7.36
CA GLU A 109 -9.73 -7.15 6.78
C GLU A 109 -10.68 -6.66 5.68
N VAL A 110 -11.52 -7.57 5.15
CA VAL A 110 -12.52 -7.29 4.13
C VAL A 110 -13.84 -7.86 4.63
N VAL A 111 -14.90 -7.06 4.60
CA VAL A 111 -16.18 -7.42 5.21
C VAL A 111 -17.40 -6.98 4.37
N PRO A 112 -18.54 -7.67 4.48
CA PRO A 112 -19.80 -7.25 3.87
C PRO A 112 -20.29 -5.91 4.43
N MET A 113 -20.63 -4.97 3.55
CA MET A 113 -21.02 -3.61 3.94
C MET A 113 -22.54 -3.43 3.95
N PHE A 114 -23.11 -3.14 5.12
CA PHE A 114 -24.54 -2.96 5.31
C PHE A 114 -25.12 -1.86 4.40
N ASP A 115 -24.38 -0.76 4.26
CA ASP A 115 -24.83 0.42 3.51
C ASP A 115 -24.88 0.24 1.99
N THR A 116 -24.42 -0.92 1.50
CA THR A 116 -24.37 -1.24 0.07
C THR A 116 -25.45 -2.23 -0.37
N ILE A 117 -26.25 -2.74 0.58
CA ILE A 117 -27.32 -3.69 0.30
C ILE A 117 -28.36 -3.03 -0.60
N THR A 118 -28.58 -3.62 -1.78
CA THR A 118 -29.55 -3.13 -2.76
C THR A 118 -30.36 -4.29 -3.34
N PRO A 119 -31.69 -4.12 -3.50
CA PRO A 119 -32.52 -5.14 -4.10
C PRO A 119 -32.29 -5.22 -5.61
N VAL A 120 -32.25 -6.44 -6.14
CA VAL A 120 -32.13 -6.75 -7.56
C VAL A 120 -33.29 -7.67 -7.96
N PRO A 121 -34.12 -7.30 -8.95
CA PRO A 121 -35.21 -8.17 -9.37
C PRO A 121 -34.67 -9.49 -9.93
N CYS A 122 -35.30 -10.61 -9.56
CA CYS A 122 -34.92 -11.92 -10.04
C CYS A 122 -35.08 -12.00 -11.56
N LYS A 123 -34.01 -12.36 -12.28
CA LYS A 123 -33.98 -12.41 -13.74
C LYS A 123 -34.90 -13.50 -14.30
N THR A 124 -35.00 -14.66 -13.63
CA THR A 124 -35.83 -15.77 -14.10
C THR A 124 -37.33 -15.48 -14.02
N CYS A 125 -37.81 -14.82 -12.97
CA CYS A 125 -39.25 -14.51 -12.82
C CYS A 125 -39.63 -13.06 -13.11
N GLY A 126 -38.67 -12.21 -13.49
CA GLY A 126 -38.89 -10.78 -13.72
C GLY A 126 -39.45 -10.05 -12.50
N GLY A 127 -39.08 -10.47 -11.28
CA GLY A 127 -39.59 -9.87 -10.04
C GLY A 127 -41.00 -10.30 -9.61
N LYS A 128 -41.62 -11.27 -10.28
CA LYS A 128 -42.96 -11.77 -9.91
C LYS A 128 -42.95 -12.69 -8.68
N GLY A 129 -41.83 -13.40 -8.47
CA GLY A 129 -41.65 -14.39 -7.40
C GLY A 129 -42.14 -15.80 -7.77
N TYR A 130 -42.88 -15.95 -8.86
CA TYR A 130 -43.39 -17.23 -9.34
C TYR A 130 -43.22 -17.35 -10.86
N ILE A 131 -43.24 -18.58 -11.35
CA ILE A 131 -43.26 -18.93 -12.78
C ILE A 131 -44.62 -19.57 -13.05
N GLU A 132 -45.28 -19.11 -14.11
CA GLU A 132 -46.54 -19.70 -14.56
C GLU A 132 -46.25 -20.80 -15.58
N ASP A 133 -46.50 -22.04 -15.18
CA ASP A 133 -46.43 -23.19 -16.08
C ASP A 133 -47.84 -23.55 -16.57
N LYS A 134 -47.91 -24.19 -17.74
CA LYS A 134 -49.18 -24.78 -18.19
C LYS A 134 -49.60 -25.88 -17.21
N CYS A 135 -50.86 -25.86 -16.79
CA CYS A 135 -51.41 -26.92 -15.95
C CYS A 135 -51.30 -28.26 -16.68
N ARG A 136 -50.72 -29.26 -16.01
CA ARG A 136 -50.48 -30.59 -16.62
C ARG A 136 -51.79 -31.32 -16.88
N SER A 137 -52.74 -31.23 -15.96
CA SER A 137 -54.04 -31.92 -16.05
C SER A 137 -54.91 -31.45 -17.20
N CYS A 138 -55.00 -30.13 -17.44
CA CYS A 138 -55.80 -29.59 -18.54
C CYS A 138 -54.96 -29.13 -19.75
N LYS A 139 -53.63 -29.38 -19.74
CA LYS A 139 -52.68 -28.96 -20.79
C LYS A 139 -52.75 -27.46 -21.15
N GLY A 140 -53.24 -26.62 -20.24
CA GLY A 140 -53.40 -25.18 -20.46
C GLY A 140 -54.81 -24.71 -20.84
N SER A 141 -55.78 -25.60 -21.07
CA SER A 141 -57.15 -25.22 -21.47
C SER A 141 -57.97 -24.61 -20.33
N GLY A 142 -57.59 -24.87 -19.08
CA GLY A 142 -58.37 -24.51 -17.89
C GLY A 142 -59.55 -25.45 -17.61
N LYS A 143 -59.89 -26.36 -18.54
CA LYS A 143 -61.03 -27.26 -18.41
C LYS A 143 -60.65 -28.72 -18.69
N VAL A 144 -61.32 -29.65 -18.03
CA VAL A 144 -61.22 -31.09 -18.31
C VAL A 144 -62.49 -31.49 -19.05
N GLU A 145 -62.33 -32.24 -20.14
CA GLU A 145 -63.43 -32.78 -20.93
C GLU A 145 -63.52 -34.27 -20.67
N ASP A 146 -64.65 -34.69 -20.12
CA ASP A 146 -64.97 -36.10 -19.95
C ASP A 146 -66.11 -36.47 -20.89
N THR A 147 -66.03 -37.67 -21.45
CA THR A 147 -67.09 -38.23 -22.29
C THR A 147 -67.91 -39.19 -21.46
N VAL A 148 -69.21 -38.93 -21.36
CA VAL A 148 -70.18 -39.84 -20.76
C VAL A 148 -71.03 -40.46 -21.85
N ILE A 149 -71.36 -41.73 -21.67
CA ILE A 149 -72.33 -42.41 -22.52
C ILE A 149 -73.70 -42.16 -21.91
N VAL A 150 -74.56 -41.47 -22.68
CA VAL A 150 -75.95 -41.21 -22.33
C VAL A 150 -76.81 -42.16 -23.16
N LEU A 151 -77.72 -42.87 -22.50
CA LEU A 151 -78.70 -43.72 -23.16
C LEU A 151 -79.98 -42.89 -23.36
N GLU A 152 -80.39 -42.71 -24.61
CA GLU A 152 -81.60 -41.94 -24.95
C GLU A 152 -82.70 -42.85 -25.51
N GLY A 153 -83.96 -42.59 -25.11
CA GLY A 153 -85.14 -43.34 -25.56
C GLY A 153 -85.36 -44.69 -24.88
N GLU A 154 -86.49 -45.33 -25.18
CA GLU A 154 -86.85 -46.67 -24.67
C GLU A 154 -85.92 -47.77 -25.22
N GLU A 155 -85.38 -47.57 -26.42
CA GLU A 155 -84.44 -48.49 -27.07
C GLU A 155 -82.99 -48.37 -26.54
N GLN A 156 -82.73 -47.40 -25.65
CA GLN A 156 -81.41 -47.16 -25.02
C GLN A 156 -80.28 -46.90 -26.02
N ASP A 157 -80.49 -46.00 -26.97
CA ASP A 157 -79.47 -45.63 -27.95
C ASP A 157 -78.28 -44.94 -27.27
N LYS A 158 -77.08 -45.48 -27.47
CA LYS A 158 -75.84 -44.98 -26.87
C LYS A 158 -75.33 -43.74 -27.61
N GLN A 159 -75.55 -42.58 -27.02
CA GLN A 159 -74.91 -41.34 -27.46
C GLN A 159 -73.71 -41.00 -26.56
N LYS A 160 -72.63 -40.50 -27.15
CA LYS A 160 -71.47 -40.01 -26.42
C LYS A 160 -71.59 -38.50 -26.30
N ASN A 161 -71.95 -38.03 -25.12
CA ASN A 161 -72.00 -36.61 -24.81
C ASN A 161 -70.76 -36.24 -24.01
N SER A 162 -70.04 -35.21 -24.46
CA SER A 162 -68.95 -34.62 -23.68
C SER A 162 -69.48 -33.50 -22.80
N PHE A 163 -68.96 -33.39 -21.59
CA PHE A 163 -69.18 -32.22 -20.76
C PHE A 163 -67.83 -31.72 -20.22
N SER A 164 -67.77 -30.41 -19.99
CA SER A 164 -66.54 -29.71 -19.64
C SER A 164 -66.72 -29.01 -18.30
N TYR A 165 -65.77 -29.20 -17.39
CA TYR A 165 -65.77 -28.60 -16.07
C TYR A 165 -64.40 -27.99 -15.74
N PRO A 166 -64.33 -26.99 -14.84
CA PRO A 166 -63.07 -26.33 -14.51
C PRO A 166 -62.08 -27.33 -13.92
N CYS A 167 -60.83 -27.28 -14.40
CA CYS A 167 -59.76 -28.14 -13.92
C CYS A 167 -59.47 -27.86 -12.44
N ALA A 168 -59.52 -28.89 -11.60
CA ALA A 168 -59.35 -28.76 -10.15
C ALA A 168 -57.95 -28.28 -9.73
N GLU A 169 -56.90 -28.62 -10.50
CA GLU A 169 -55.52 -28.22 -10.15
C GLU A 169 -55.22 -26.74 -10.41
N CYS A 170 -55.80 -26.17 -11.47
CA CYS A 170 -55.59 -24.75 -11.83
C CYS A 170 -56.83 -23.89 -11.62
N TYR A 171 -57.89 -24.45 -11.04
CA TYR A 171 -59.17 -23.79 -10.76
C TYR A 171 -59.72 -23.01 -11.96
N GLY A 172 -59.63 -23.57 -13.17
CA GLY A 172 -60.13 -22.92 -14.39
C GLY A 172 -59.15 -22.00 -15.12
N THR A 173 -58.00 -21.66 -14.54
CA THR A 173 -57.07 -20.66 -15.12
C THR A 173 -56.18 -21.20 -16.24
N GLY A 174 -56.03 -22.53 -16.33
CA GLY A 174 -55.11 -23.19 -17.27
C GLY A 174 -53.63 -23.10 -16.87
N LYS A 175 -53.30 -22.39 -15.78
CA LYS A 175 -51.92 -22.16 -15.35
C LYS A 175 -51.71 -22.54 -13.89
N VAL A 176 -50.51 -22.97 -13.54
CA VAL A 176 -50.10 -23.23 -12.15
C VAL A 176 -48.93 -22.31 -11.82
N SER A 177 -49.05 -21.58 -10.72
CA SER A 177 -48.01 -20.68 -10.23
C SER A 177 -47.07 -21.44 -9.29
N ASN A 178 -45.87 -21.75 -9.76
CA ASN A 178 -44.84 -22.37 -8.96
C ASN A 178 -43.89 -21.29 -8.41
N PRO A 179 -43.45 -21.37 -7.13
CA PRO A 179 -42.43 -20.48 -6.61
C PRO A 179 -41.18 -20.53 -7.50
N CYS A 180 -40.67 -19.36 -7.87
CA CYS A 180 -39.47 -19.29 -8.69
C CYS A 180 -38.31 -19.93 -7.92
N LYS A 181 -37.65 -20.93 -8.50
CA LYS A 181 -36.56 -21.68 -7.84
C LYS A 181 -35.34 -20.80 -7.53
N GLU A 182 -35.05 -19.81 -8.37
CA GLU A 182 -33.88 -18.94 -8.20
C GLU A 182 -34.04 -17.96 -7.03
N CYS A 183 -35.23 -17.38 -6.85
CA CYS A 183 -35.48 -16.43 -5.74
C CYS A 183 -36.32 -17.02 -4.61
N GLY A 184 -36.70 -18.30 -4.67
CA GLY A 184 -37.51 -18.99 -3.67
C GLY A 184 -38.86 -18.35 -3.38
N GLY A 185 -39.45 -17.58 -4.30
CA GLY A 185 -40.69 -16.84 -4.04
C GLY A 185 -40.51 -15.37 -3.64
N HIS A 186 -39.28 -14.92 -3.34
CA HIS A 186 -39.04 -13.60 -2.71
C HIS A 186 -39.03 -12.40 -3.65
N LYS A 187 -39.28 -12.59 -4.96
CA LYS A 187 -39.27 -11.56 -6.02
C LYS A 187 -37.90 -10.97 -6.32
N ASN A 188 -37.16 -10.56 -5.29
CA ASN A 188 -35.85 -9.93 -5.38
C ASN A 188 -34.75 -10.83 -4.79
N LEU A 189 -33.58 -10.71 -5.39
CA LEU A 189 -32.29 -11.02 -4.77
C LEU A 189 -31.72 -9.72 -4.18
N TYR A 190 -30.69 -9.83 -3.37
CA TYR A 190 -30.05 -8.69 -2.72
C TYR A 190 -28.56 -8.75 -3.03
N LYS A 191 -28.04 -7.65 -3.59
CA LYS A 191 -26.61 -7.49 -3.81
C LYS A 191 -26.01 -6.60 -2.73
N TYR A 192 -24.78 -6.87 -2.35
CA TYR A 192 -23.98 -6.00 -1.49
C TYR A 192 -22.52 -6.07 -1.91
N ASP A 193 -21.77 -5.04 -1.54
CA ASP A 193 -20.33 -4.96 -1.75
C ASP A 193 -19.61 -5.51 -0.50
N VAL A 194 -18.58 -6.32 -0.74
CA VAL A 194 -17.59 -6.74 0.25
C VAL A 194 -16.39 -5.82 0.07
N LEU A 195 -16.18 -4.94 1.05
CA LEU A 195 -15.18 -3.86 1.00
C LEU A 195 -14.13 -4.03 2.10
N PRO A 196 -12.89 -3.56 1.87
CA PRO A 196 -11.89 -3.50 2.92
C PRO A 196 -12.37 -2.61 4.07
N VAL A 197 -12.11 -3.06 5.29
CA VAL A 197 -12.33 -2.25 6.48
C VAL A 197 -11.47 -0.98 6.35
N PRO A 198 -12.02 0.22 6.62
CA PRO A 198 -11.31 1.49 6.51
C PRO A 198 -10.32 1.66 7.66
N PHE A 199 -9.32 0.79 7.75
CA PHE A 199 -8.22 0.94 8.69
C PHE A 199 -7.44 2.20 8.38
N LYS A 200 -7.09 2.96 9.41
CA LYS A 200 -5.91 3.82 9.34
C LYS A 200 -4.69 2.91 9.35
N THR A 201 -4.13 2.56 8.19
CA THR A 201 -2.87 1.83 8.17
C THR A 201 -1.73 2.81 8.48
N VAL A 202 -1.27 2.82 9.73
CA VAL A 202 -0.13 3.64 10.11
C VAL A 202 1.14 2.95 9.59
N VAL A 203 1.67 3.43 8.47
CA VAL A 203 3.03 3.10 8.03
C VAL A 203 3.98 3.82 8.97
N THR A 204 4.64 3.07 9.85
CA THR A 204 5.59 3.63 10.82
C THR A 204 6.99 3.75 10.22
N GLY A 205 7.64 4.90 10.42
CA GLY A 205 9.07 5.05 10.14
C GLY A 205 9.40 5.30 8.67
N VAL A 206 8.60 6.11 7.98
CA VAL A 206 8.97 6.61 6.64
C VAL A 206 10.12 7.60 6.82
N PRO A 207 11.31 7.30 6.26
CA PRO A 207 12.46 8.18 6.42
C PRO A 207 12.31 9.43 5.56
N VAL A 208 12.55 10.59 6.15
CA VAL A 208 12.69 11.87 5.45
C VAL A 208 14.13 12.31 5.60
N LEU A 209 14.84 12.40 4.49
CA LEU A 209 16.24 12.79 4.43
C LEU A 209 16.40 13.96 3.47
N HIS A 210 17.00 15.05 3.94
CA HIS A 210 17.43 16.16 3.12
C HIS A 210 18.95 16.25 3.14
N SER A 211 19.60 16.23 1.98
CA SER A 211 21.06 16.40 1.89
C SER A 211 21.42 17.75 1.24
N SER A 212 22.51 18.37 1.70
CA SER A 212 23.02 19.61 1.10
C SER A 212 23.92 19.38 -0.12
N LEU A 213 24.36 18.14 -0.33
CA LEU A 213 25.23 17.75 -1.44
C LEU A 213 24.47 17.08 -2.61
N GLN A 214 23.13 17.09 -2.58
CA GLN A 214 22.22 16.60 -3.62
C GLN A 214 22.70 15.31 -4.31
N THR A 215 22.34 14.16 -3.74
CA THR A 215 22.82 12.87 -4.22
C THR A 215 21.69 11.95 -4.66
N LYS A 216 21.95 11.11 -5.67
CA LYS A 216 20.98 10.07 -6.10
C LYS A 216 20.75 8.98 -5.04
N TYR A 217 21.59 8.94 -4.02
CA TYR A 217 21.55 7.95 -2.93
C TYR A 217 20.65 8.35 -1.77
N GLU A 218 19.96 9.50 -1.81
CA GLU A 218 19.14 9.98 -0.69
C GLU A 218 18.11 8.94 -0.21
N ASN A 219 17.45 8.24 -1.13
CA ASN A 219 16.49 7.19 -0.79
C ASN A 219 17.14 5.97 -0.12
N GLU A 220 18.34 5.58 -0.56
CA GLU A 220 19.09 4.46 0.02
C GLU A 220 19.62 4.86 1.41
N MET A 221 20.24 6.04 1.50
CA MET A 221 20.70 6.65 2.74
C MET A 221 19.58 6.77 3.78
N GLY A 222 18.39 7.20 3.38
CA GLY A 222 17.25 7.34 4.28
C GLY A 222 16.80 5.99 4.88
N LYS A 223 16.80 4.92 4.07
CA LYS A 223 16.48 3.56 4.54
C LYS A 223 17.55 3.00 5.46
N ASP A 224 18.81 3.11 5.06
CA ASP A 224 19.93 2.64 5.86
C ASP A 224 20.02 3.39 7.19
N LEU A 225 19.77 4.72 7.19
CA LEU A 225 19.65 5.50 8.41
C LEU A 225 18.49 5.01 9.27
N GLN A 226 17.31 4.75 8.71
CA GLN A 226 16.18 4.23 9.48
C GLN A 226 16.51 2.92 10.22
N GLU A 227 17.30 2.04 9.59
CA GLU A 227 17.71 0.75 10.18
C GLU A 227 18.91 0.87 11.13
N LEU A 228 19.81 1.82 10.89
CA LEU A 228 21.10 1.93 11.55
C LEU A 228 21.27 3.24 12.34
N ILE A 229 20.18 3.95 12.64
CA ILE A 229 20.23 5.29 13.27
C ILE A 229 20.99 5.29 14.61
N GLU A 230 20.93 4.19 15.35
CA GLU A 230 21.64 4.05 16.63
C GLU A 230 23.14 3.78 16.45
N LYS A 231 23.54 3.28 15.29
CA LYS A 231 24.94 2.97 14.95
C LYS A 231 25.63 4.13 14.26
N VAL A 232 24.90 4.94 13.51
CA VAL A 232 25.43 6.13 12.83
C VAL A 232 25.35 7.31 13.79
N GLU A 233 26.50 7.83 14.18
CA GLU A 233 26.54 8.94 15.13
C GLU A 233 26.12 10.25 14.44
N GLY A 234 25.10 10.89 15.01
CA GLY A 234 24.54 12.17 14.57
C GLY A 234 24.05 12.97 15.75
N ILE A 235 23.87 14.28 15.56
CA ILE A 235 23.44 15.18 16.63
C ILE A 235 21.92 15.27 16.61
N LYS A 236 21.31 15.05 17.78
CA LYS A 236 19.85 15.07 17.95
C LYS A 236 19.38 16.46 18.38
N PHE A 237 18.31 16.91 17.75
CA PHE A 237 17.64 18.18 18.02
C PHE A 237 16.16 17.94 18.28
N ASN A 238 15.58 18.75 19.17
CA ASN A 238 14.16 18.64 19.51
C ASN A 238 13.27 19.40 18.53
N ASN A 239 13.78 20.47 17.91
CA ASN A 239 13.06 21.29 16.95
C ASN A 239 14.03 21.95 15.96
N PHE A 240 13.47 22.51 14.89
CA PHE A 240 14.25 23.15 13.83
C PHE A 240 14.86 24.50 14.24
N ASP A 241 14.29 25.18 15.23
CA ASP A 241 14.85 26.44 15.74
C ASP A 241 16.18 26.17 16.46
N GLU A 242 16.22 25.14 17.32
CA GLU A 242 17.43 24.66 17.98
C GLU A 242 18.48 24.16 16.98
N LEU A 243 18.04 23.48 15.92
CA LEU A 243 18.91 23.03 14.83
C LEU A 243 19.55 24.22 14.11
N GLU A 244 18.76 25.23 13.71
CA GLU A 244 19.27 26.40 12.98
C GLU A 244 20.31 27.17 13.81
N ASP A 245 20.05 27.35 15.11
CA ASP A 245 20.92 28.10 16.02
C ASP A 245 22.26 27.39 16.29
N LYS A 246 22.26 26.05 16.37
CA LYS A 246 23.43 25.26 16.81
C LYS A 246 24.16 24.53 15.70
N ALA A 247 23.61 24.43 14.49
CA ALA A 247 24.18 23.59 13.44
C ALA A 247 25.58 24.05 13.00
N GLU A 248 25.85 25.36 12.94
CA GLU A 248 27.18 25.88 12.58
C GLU A 248 28.26 25.46 13.60
N GLY A 249 28.01 25.65 14.90
CA GLY A 249 28.93 25.22 15.97
C GLY A 249 29.09 23.71 16.04
N SER A 250 27.99 22.99 15.79
CA SER A 250 27.92 21.53 15.79
C SER A 250 28.76 20.89 14.66
N LEU A 251 28.65 21.43 13.44
CA LEU A 251 29.37 20.94 12.25
C LEU A 251 30.79 21.49 12.13
N GLY A 252 31.03 22.69 12.68
CA GLY A 252 32.29 23.43 12.51
C GLY A 252 32.50 24.00 11.10
N TYR A 253 31.45 24.03 10.28
CA TYR A 253 31.39 24.72 8.99
C TYR A 253 29.95 25.12 8.71
N TRP A 254 29.81 26.15 7.88
CA TRP A 254 28.51 26.65 7.46
C TRP A 254 28.58 27.14 6.03
N ASP A 255 27.65 26.67 5.20
CA ASP A 255 27.52 27.14 3.83
C ASP A 255 26.05 27.40 3.46
N LYS A 256 25.85 28.09 2.34
CA LYS A 256 24.51 28.44 1.85
C LYS A 256 23.64 27.23 1.54
N ASN A 257 24.23 26.09 1.18
CA ASN A 257 23.49 24.87 0.87
C ASN A 257 23.02 24.20 2.16
N VAL A 258 23.86 24.11 3.20
CA VAL A 258 23.47 23.63 4.53
C VAL A 258 22.29 24.43 5.07
N LYS A 259 22.36 25.76 5.03
CA LYS A 259 21.23 26.61 5.45
C LYS A 259 19.96 26.35 4.65
N LYS A 260 20.06 26.21 3.32
CA LYS A 260 18.92 25.88 2.46
C LYS A 260 18.31 24.52 2.82
N THR A 261 19.15 23.51 3.04
CA THR A 261 18.72 22.16 3.43
C THR A 261 17.99 22.17 4.78
N ILE A 262 18.48 22.93 5.77
CA ILE A 262 17.80 23.13 7.06
C ILE A 262 16.43 23.76 6.85
N ASN A 263 16.34 24.82 6.06
CA ASN A 263 15.07 25.50 5.79
C ASN A 263 14.07 24.59 5.04
N SER A 264 14.55 23.83 4.06
CA SER A 264 13.71 22.87 3.32
C SER A 264 13.20 21.76 4.23
N ALA A 265 14.08 21.14 5.02
CA ALA A 265 13.70 20.11 5.98
C ALA A 265 12.73 20.64 7.03
N GLY A 266 12.94 21.88 7.51
CA GLY A 266 12.06 22.52 8.48
C GLY A 266 10.69 22.87 7.91
N LYS A 267 10.62 23.20 6.62
CA LYS A 267 9.35 23.39 5.92
C LYS A 267 8.58 22.08 5.81
N ASP A 268 9.23 21.02 5.33
CA ASP A 268 8.60 19.71 5.17
C ASP A 268 8.16 19.15 6.52
N HIS A 269 8.96 19.32 7.57
CA HIS A 269 8.59 18.96 8.94
C HIS A 269 7.32 19.69 9.40
N LYS A 270 7.23 21.01 9.20
CA LYS A 270 6.03 21.79 9.54
C LYS A 270 4.81 21.39 8.71
N ASP A 271 5.01 21.01 7.46
CA ASP A 271 3.94 20.53 6.59
C ASP A 271 3.42 19.16 7.08
N TYR A 272 4.31 18.26 7.52
CA TYR A 272 3.93 16.98 8.15
C TYR A 272 3.30 17.13 9.54
N GLU A 273 3.67 18.14 10.33
CA GLU A 273 3.00 18.42 11.61
C GLU A 273 1.55 18.89 11.43
N LYS A 274 1.24 19.55 10.30
CA LYS A 274 -0.10 20.06 9.98
C LYS A 274 -0.97 19.02 9.27
N ASP A 275 -0.35 18.06 8.59
CA ASP A 275 -1.07 17.00 7.89
C ASP A 275 -1.69 16.02 8.90
N LYS A 276 -3.00 15.86 8.80
CA LYS A 276 -3.82 15.01 9.69
C LYS A 276 -3.48 13.52 9.55
N ASP A 277 -2.86 13.15 8.43
CA ASP A 277 -2.51 11.78 8.10
C ASP A 277 -1.02 11.48 8.39
N THR A 278 -0.28 12.42 8.99
CA THR A 278 1.10 12.20 9.39
C THR A 278 1.40 12.59 10.82
N GLN A 279 2.38 11.92 11.42
CA GLN A 279 2.90 12.25 12.74
C GLN A 279 4.42 12.12 12.73
N ILE A 280 5.13 13.10 13.28
CA ILE A 280 6.58 13.02 13.47
C ILE A 280 6.89 11.88 14.45
N ALA A 281 7.77 10.96 14.06
CA ALA A 281 8.04 9.71 14.76
C ALA A 281 9.41 9.68 15.46
N SER A 282 10.33 10.57 15.09
CA SER A 282 11.65 10.69 15.71
C SER A 282 12.03 12.15 15.96
N GLN A 283 13.07 12.35 16.77
CA GLN A 283 13.81 13.62 16.80
C GLN A 283 14.44 13.94 15.44
N ILE A 284 14.91 15.17 15.30
CA ILE A 284 15.63 15.64 14.12
C ILE A 284 17.11 15.29 14.32
N TYR A 285 17.72 14.66 13.33
CA TYR A 285 19.13 14.30 13.34
C TYR A 285 19.88 15.15 12.34
N LEU A 286 21.04 15.65 12.76
CA LEU A 286 22.01 16.32 11.91
C LEU A 286 23.24 15.42 11.76
N PHE A 287 23.59 15.11 10.51
CA PHE A 287 24.78 14.36 10.17
C PHE A 287 25.74 15.21 9.34
N PRO A 288 27.05 15.20 9.65
CA PRO A 288 28.03 15.73 8.73
C PRO A 288 28.10 14.81 7.51
N MET A 289 28.21 15.43 6.34
CA MET A 289 28.25 14.76 5.05
C MET A 289 29.49 15.23 4.28
N ILE A 290 30.20 14.30 3.65
CA ILE A 290 31.38 14.62 2.84
C ILE A 290 31.25 13.96 1.47
N GLN A 291 31.52 14.71 0.41
CA GLN A 291 31.66 14.20 -0.95
C GLN A 291 33.13 14.28 -1.39
N LEU A 292 33.67 13.12 -1.75
CA LEU A 292 34.95 13.00 -2.42
C LEU A 292 34.73 12.87 -3.92
N ASN A 293 35.32 13.79 -4.69
CA ASN A 293 35.44 13.64 -6.12
C ASN A 293 36.69 12.80 -6.40
N CYS A 294 36.55 11.68 -7.12
CA CYS A 294 37.65 10.75 -7.34
C CYS A 294 37.93 10.53 -8.82
N LYS A 295 39.19 10.24 -9.15
CA LYS A 295 39.63 9.88 -10.50
C LYS A 295 40.58 8.69 -10.44
N THR A 296 40.21 7.63 -11.17
CA THR A 296 41.03 6.42 -11.31
C THR A 296 42.31 6.70 -12.12
N LYS A 297 43.29 5.78 -12.07
CA LYS A 297 44.51 5.86 -12.91
C LYS A 297 44.17 5.93 -14.40
N LYS A 298 43.08 5.28 -14.81
CA LYS A 298 42.57 5.29 -16.20
C LYS A 298 41.68 6.49 -16.54
N GLY A 299 41.56 7.46 -15.63
CA GLY A 299 40.84 8.70 -15.86
C GLY A 299 39.32 8.63 -15.69
N LYS A 300 38.75 7.46 -15.38
CA LYS A 300 37.34 7.35 -14.99
C LYS A 300 37.10 8.14 -13.70
N LYS A 301 36.09 9.01 -13.71
CA LYS A 301 35.64 9.79 -12.56
C LYS A 301 34.54 9.06 -11.82
N PHE A 302 34.50 9.22 -10.51
CA PHE A 302 33.45 8.71 -9.64
C PHE A 302 33.40 9.54 -8.35
N GLU A 303 32.36 9.37 -7.57
CA GLU A 303 32.12 10.09 -6.33
C GLU A 303 31.93 9.10 -5.19
N ILE A 304 32.37 9.52 -4.00
CA ILE A 304 32.13 8.82 -2.74
C ILE A 304 31.44 9.81 -1.81
N PHE A 305 30.29 9.42 -1.28
CA PHE A 305 29.56 10.16 -0.27
C PHE A 305 29.72 9.46 1.08
N SER A 306 29.99 10.24 2.12
CA SER A 306 30.04 9.81 3.51
C SER A 306 29.00 10.56 4.32
N ILE A 307 28.36 9.87 5.28
CA ILE A 307 27.39 10.45 6.22
C ILE A 307 27.60 9.85 7.61
N GLY A 308 27.76 10.70 8.64
CA GLY A 308 28.02 10.28 10.02
C GLY A 308 29.36 10.80 10.56
N SER A 309 29.69 10.45 11.81
CA SER A 309 30.86 10.99 12.51
C SER A 309 32.19 10.36 12.05
N GLU A 310 33.29 10.87 12.61
CA GLU A 310 34.64 10.30 12.49
C GLU A 310 34.71 8.82 12.86
N THR A 311 33.98 8.41 13.89
CA THR A 311 34.01 7.02 14.38
C THR A 311 33.02 6.13 13.62
N ASN A 312 31.84 6.66 13.30
CA ASN A 312 30.74 5.89 12.77
C ASN A 312 30.02 6.62 11.63
N PHE A 313 30.40 6.25 10.40
CA PHE A 313 29.82 6.79 9.17
C PHE A 313 29.47 5.70 8.15
N MET A 314 28.55 6.01 7.24
CA MET A 314 28.19 5.17 6.09
C MET A 314 28.81 5.74 4.80
N ILE A 315 28.95 4.87 3.79
CA ILE A 315 29.59 5.22 2.52
C ILE A 315 28.74 4.79 1.31
N TYR A 316 28.65 5.67 0.32
CA TYR A 316 27.91 5.44 -0.91
C TYR A 316 28.76 5.87 -2.10
N SER A 317 28.69 5.17 -3.23
CA SER A 317 29.54 5.49 -4.38
C SER A 317 28.93 5.05 -5.70
N ASN A 318 29.21 5.84 -6.75
CA ASN A 318 28.82 5.54 -8.13
C ASN A 318 29.91 4.83 -8.96
N PHE A 319 30.96 4.33 -8.28
CA PHE A 319 32.10 3.67 -8.92
C PHE A 319 31.72 2.48 -9.80
#